data_AF-A0A949EZB0-F1
#
_entry.id   AF-A0A949EZB0-F1
#
_cell.length_a   1.000
_cell.length_b   1.000
_cell.length_c   1.000
_cell.angle_alpha   90.00
_cell.angle_beta   90.00
_cell.angle_gamma   90.00
#
_symmetry.space_group_name_H-M   'P 1'
#
loop_
_entity.id
_entity.type
_entity.pdbx_description
1 polymer ?
#
loop_
_entity_poly.entity_id
_entity_poly.type
_entity_poly.pdbx_seq_one_letter_code
_entity_poly.pdbx_strand_id
1 'polypeptide(L)' 'MTPQRSKKHLQEVVEVEAKTAQEAIRIALHKLRAERSDVDIQVLREENKGLFSMQGARLAKVRVKKKLQKK' A
#
# COMPACT_ATOMS: atom_id res chain seq x y z
N MET A 1 31.58 -16.71 -4.21
CA MET A 1 31.75 -15.24 -4.14
C MET A 1 30.38 -14.57 -4.12
N THR A 2 29.74 -14.54 -2.95
CA THR A 2 28.59 -13.69 -2.60
C THR A 2 28.61 -13.62 -1.08
N PRO A 3 28.48 -12.42 -0.47
CA PRO A 3 27.19 -11.76 -0.50
C PRO A 3 27.31 -10.23 -0.58
N GLN A 4 26.76 -9.63 -1.65
CA GLN A 4 26.30 -8.24 -1.54
C GLN A 4 25.00 -8.24 -0.74
N ARG A 5 25.14 -8.33 0.59
CA ARG A 5 24.09 -8.03 1.56
C ARG A 5 23.86 -6.52 1.54
N SER A 6 23.24 -6.04 0.46
CA SER A 6 22.79 -4.65 0.38
C SER A 6 21.64 -4.50 1.36
N LYS A 7 21.96 -4.04 2.58
CA LYS A 7 20.99 -3.47 3.50
C LYS A 7 20.38 -2.25 2.81
N LYS A 8 19.39 -2.43 1.94
CA LYS A 8 18.55 -1.34 1.43
C LYS A 8 17.64 -0.88 2.56
N HIS A 9 18.22 -0.10 3.46
CA HIS A 9 17.49 0.67 4.46
C HIS A 9 17.00 1.95 3.79
N LEU A 10 16.00 1.80 2.91
CA LEU A 10 15.35 2.91 2.23
C LEU A 10 13.86 2.63 2.35
N GLN A 11 13.29 3.19 3.42
CA GLN A 11 11.85 3.34 3.70
C GLN A 11 10.94 2.57 2.73
N GLU A 12 10.56 1.34 3.11
CA GLU A 12 9.67 0.51 2.30
C GLU A 12 8.25 1.12 2.35
N VAL A 13 8.03 2.12 1.50
CA VAL A 13 6.76 2.78 1.24
C VAL A 13 6.27 2.34 -0.13
N VAL A 14 5.03 1.88 -0.21
CA VAL A 14 4.37 1.58 -1.48
C VAL A 14 3.06 2.34 -1.57
N GLU A 15 2.80 2.91 -2.74
CA GLU A 15 1.50 3.47 -3.08
C GLU A 15 0.80 2.51 -4.04
N VAL A 16 -0.47 2.22 -3.75
CA VAL A 16 -1.26 1.29 -4.53
C VAL A 16 -2.63 1.90 -4.80
N GLU A 17 -3.06 1.79 -6.05
CA GLU A 17 -4.41 2.12 -6.48
C GLU A 17 -5.20 0.84 -6.79
N ALA A 18 -6.44 0.77 -6.33
CA ALA A 18 -7.33 -0.35 -6.61
C ALA A 18 -8.80 0.09 -6.63
N LYS A 19 -9.69 -0.84 -6.99
CA LYS A 19 -11.14 -0.58 -7.03
C LYS A 19 -11.72 -0.18 -5.67
N THR A 20 -11.11 -0.65 -4.57
CA THR A 20 -11.49 -0.32 -3.20
C THR A 20 -10.27 -0.10 -2.32
N ALA A 21 -10.39 0.67 -1.25
CA ALA A 21 -9.30 0.90 -0.30
C ALA A 21 -8.81 -0.41 0.33
N GLN A 22 -9.72 -1.34 0.66
CA GLN A 22 -9.36 -2.65 1.19
C GLN A 22 -8.49 -3.46 0.22
N GLU A 23 -8.81 -3.44 -1.07
CA GLU A 23 -8.06 -4.18 -2.07
C GLU A 23 -6.68 -3.58 -2.28
N ALA A 24 -6.58 -2.24 -2.30
CA ALA A 24 -5.31 -1.54 -2.38
C ALA A 24 -4.42 -1.86 -1.16
N ILE A 25 -5.00 -1.95 0.04
CA ILE A 25 -4.30 -2.33 1.27
C ILE A 25 -3.75 -3.76 1.17
N ARG A 26 -4.56 -4.73 0.73
CA ARG A 26 -4.10 -6.13 0.59
C ARG A 26 -2.94 -6.25 -0.39
N ILE A 27 -3.04 -5.61 -1.55
CA ILE A 27 -1.97 -5.60 -2.55
C ILE A 27 -0.69 -4.97 -1.98
N ALA A 28 -0.82 -3.85 -1.26
CA ALA A 28 0.30 -3.17 -0.65
C ALA A 28 1.01 -4.04 0.43
N LEU A 29 0.24 -4.69 1.31
CA LEU A 29 0.76 -5.61 2.32
C LEU A 29 1.50 -6.80 1.68
N HIS A 30 0.92 -7.37 0.62
CA HIS A 30 1.54 -8.48 -0.12
C HIS A 30 2.86 -8.06 -0.79
N LYS A 31 2.91 -6.88 -1.41
CA LYS A 31 4.14 -6.32 -2.00
C LYS A 31 5.23 -6.09 -0.95
N LEU A 32 4.84 -5.59 0.22
CA LEU A 32 5.74 -5.34 1.34
C LEU A 32 6.13 -6.61 2.12
N ARG A 33 5.43 -7.74 1.88
CA ARG A 33 5.53 -8.96 2.69
C ARG A 33 5.50 -8.65 4.19
N ALA A 34 4.57 -7.79 4.59
CA ALA A 34 4.39 -7.36 5.97
C ALA A 34 2.93 -7.50 6.39
N GLU A 35 2.74 -7.65 7.68
CA GLU A 35 1.41 -7.68 8.28
C GLU A 35 0.88 -6.28 8.52
N ARG A 36 -0.44 -6.17 8.67
CA ARG A 36 -1.14 -4.90 8.93
C ARG A 36 -0.65 -4.20 10.19
N SER A 37 -0.19 -4.97 11.17
CA SER A 37 0.35 -4.49 12.44
C SER A 37 1.71 -3.79 12.28
N ASP A 38 2.54 -4.29 11.36
CA ASP A 38 3.91 -3.83 11.11
C ASP A 38 4.01 -2.73 10.06
N VAL A 39 2.88 -2.28 9.54
CA VAL A 39 2.82 -1.17 8.60
C VAL A 39 1.93 -0.06 9.13
N ASP A 40 2.15 1.12 8.57
CA ASP A 40 1.29 2.27 8.68
C ASP A 40 0.54 2.43 7.36
N ILE A 41 -0.79 2.55 7.43
CA ILE A 41 -1.68 2.57 6.27
C ILE A 41 -2.37 3.92 6.24
N GLN A 42 -2.18 4.64 5.14
CA GLN A 42 -2.79 5.93 4.90
C GLN A 42 -3.64 5.87 3.63
N VAL A 43 -4.95 6.12 3.75
CA VAL A 43 -5.83 6.25 2.59
C VAL A 43 -5.65 7.66 2.02
N LEU A 44 -5.04 7.76 0.84
CA LEU A 44 -4.83 9.04 0.15
C LEU A 44 -6.09 9.45 -0.62
N ARG A 45 -6.90 8.48 -1.05
CA ARG A 45 -8.12 8.69 -1.81
C ARG A 45 -9.07 7.52 -1.59
N GLU A 46 -10.30 7.81 -1.22
CA GLU A 46 -11.36 6.80 -1.14
C GLU A 46 -11.88 6.45 -2.55
N GLU A 47 -12.34 5.20 -2.71
CA GLU A 47 -13.06 4.81 -3.92
C GLU A 47 -14.35 5.60 -4.05
N ASN A 48 -14.60 6.16 -5.22
CA ASN A 48 -15.91 6.72 -5.54
C ASN A 48 -16.58 5.82 -6.56
N LYS A 49 -17.55 5.05 -6.07
CA LYS A 49 -18.52 4.33 -6.90
C LYS A 49 -19.53 5.38 -7.35
N GLY A 50 -19.25 6.06 -8.45
CA GLY A 50 -20.15 7.06 -9.02
C GLY A 50 -21.59 6.54 -9.00
N LEU A 51 -22.45 7.21 -8.25
CA LEU A 51 -23.85 6.83 -8.15
C LEU A 51 -24.56 7.35 -9.40
N PHE A 52 -25.34 6.49 -10.07
CA PHE A 52 -26.15 6.80 -11.26
C PHE A 52 -25.42 6.94 -12.61
N SER A 53 -24.83 5.85 -13.12
CA SER A 53 -24.47 5.72 -14.55
C SER A 53 -23.52 6.78 -15.14
N MET A 54 -22.90 7.62 -14.31
CA MET A 54 -22.01 8.69 -14.75
C MET A 54 -20.57 8.19 -14.86
N GLN A 55 -19.93 8.54 -15.97
CA GLN A 55 -18.49 8.43 -16.20
C GLN A 55 -17.72 9.00 -15.00
N GLY A 56 -17.14 8.13 -14.16
CA GLY A 56 -16.31 8.60 -13.07
C GLY A 56 -16.13 7.62 -11.92
N ALA A 57 -15.94 6.33 -12.19
CA ALA A 57 -15.43 5.44 -11.15
C ALA A 57 -13.98 5.83 -10.84
N ARG A 58 -13.73 6.39 -9.66
CA ARG A 58 -12.38 6.78 -9.23
C ARG A 58 -11.82 5.70 -8.33
N LEU A 59 -10.64 5.19 -8.68
CA LEU A 59 -9.94 4.19 -7.88
C LEU A 59 -9.54 4.77 -6.53
N ALA A 60 -9.60 3.92 -5.50
CA ALA A 60 -9.02 4.21 -4.20
C ALA A 60 -7.50 4.22 -4.32
N LYS A 61 -6.85 5.12 -3.59
CA LYS A 61 -5.39 5.20 -3.48
C LYS A 61 -5.00 5.09 -2.02
N VAL A 62 -4.09 4.18 -1.71
CA VAL A 62 -3.52 4.02 -0.37
C VAL A 62 -2.00 4.07 -0.43
N ARG A 63 -1.40 4.56 0.65
CA ARG A 63 0.04 4.58 0.90
C ARG A 63 0.30 3.72 2.13
N VAL A 64 1.17 2.74 1.99
CA VAL A 64 1.54 1.83 3.07
C VAL A 64 3.04 1.95 3.32
N LYS A 65 3.42 2.14 4.58
CA LYS A 65 4.80 2.32 5.02
C LYS A 65 5.12 1.29 6.10
N LYS A 66 6.17 0.49 5.93
CA LYS A 66 6.65 -0.37 7.04
C LYS A 66 7.09 0.46 8.23
N LYS A 67 6.61 0.08 9.42
CA LYS A 67 7.15 0.54 10.69
C LYS A 67 8.53 -0.08 10.82
N LEU A 68 9.54 0.73 11.16
CA LEU A 68 10.82 0.16 11.58
C LEU A 68 10.59 -0.49 12.94
N GLN A 69 10.25 -1.78 12.94
CA GLN A 69 10.33 -2.58 14.15
C GLN A 69 11.82 -2.79 14.44
N LYS A 70 12.38 -1.95 15.33
CA LYS A 70 13.68 -2.25 15.94
C LYS A 70 13.45 -3.41 16.89
N LYS A 71 13.90 -4.59 16.49
CA LYS A 71 13.99 -5.77 17.37
C LYS A 71 15.18 -5.61 18.30
#